data_AF-A0A4Z1H261-F1
#
_entry.id   AF-A0A4Z1H261-F1
#
_cell.length_a   1.000
_cell.length_b   1.000
_cell.length_c   1.000
_cell.angle_alpha   90.00
_cell.angle_beta   90.00
_cell.angle_gamma   90.00
#
_symmetry.space_group_name_H-M   'P 1'
#
loop_
_entity.id
_entity.type
_entity.pdbx_description
1 polymer ?
#
loop_
_entity_poly.entity_id
_entity_poly.type
_entity_poly.pdbx_seq_one_letter_code
_entity_poly.pdbx_strand_id
1 'polypeptide(L)'
;MTPEPWMTPVPQPNAQPSPLPEAEQYNPLPVQLTPCNCRSGCISTRCKCFKSGRGCLPSPSSGCKCDSCANMLNDLTVFFGSPKSSDPPASASPDFLKWIRKESRNGRFDLIHPDTIEELRSMLMGVEYGDMISPPQFPAFSGKLRGIGKAWMRSGITDEEREDVKKELFKEAFGVPRPKDTKNDYWCFCKNE
;
A
#
# COMPACT_ATOMS: atom_id res chain seq x y z
N MET A 1 62.77 -21.94 49.43
CA MET A 1 61.42 -21.86 48.87
C MET A 1 61.02 -20.41 48.83
N THR A 2 61.02 -19.84 47.63
CA THR A 2 60.61 -18.47 47.29
C THR A 2 60.25 -18.53 45.81
N PRO A 3 58.97 -18.40 45.41
CA PRO A 3 58.60 -18.38 44.00
C PRO A 3 58.57 -16.95 43.44
N GLU A 4 59.01 -16.84 42.19
CA GLU A 4 59.07 -15.62 41.37
C GLU A 4 57.68 -15.10 40.98
N PRO A 5 57.52 -13.78 40.72
CA PRO A 5 56.25 -13.18 40.34
C PRO A 5 55.98 -13.32 38.85
N TRP A 6 54.73 -13.71 38.55
CA TRP A 6 54.22 -14.03 37.23
C TRP A 6 54.03 -12.79 36.35
N MET A 7 54.28 -12.98 35.06
CA MET A 7 54.22 -11.96 34.00
C MET A 7 52.78 -11.49 33.71
N THR A 8 52.65 -10.17 33.55
CA THR A 8 51.48 -9.47 33.01
C THR A 8 51.31 -9.75 31.51
N PRO A 9 50.11 -10.06 30.99
CA PRO A 9 49.89 -10.18 29.54
C PRO A 9 49.88 -8.81 28.84
N VAL A 10 50.54 -8.76 27.67
CA VAL A 10 50.64 -7.60 26.76
C VAL A 10 49.29 -7.34 26.05
N PRO A 11 48.84 -6.08 25.87
CA PRO A 11 47.63 -5.77 25.09
C PRO A 11 47.90 -5.92 23.57
N GLN A 12 47.05 -6.68 22.87
CA GLN A 12 47.08 -6.74 21.40
C GLN A 12 46.44 -5.48 20.78
N PRO A 13 47.06 -4.84 19.77
CA PRO A 13 46.48 -3.70 19.07
C PRO A 13 45.61 -4.13 17.86
N ASN A 14 44.44 -3.48 17.76
CA ASN A 14 43.64 -3.17 16.57
C ASN A 14 43.35 -4.27 15.54
N ALA A 15 42.14 -4.84 15.61
CA ALA A 15 41.50 -5.49 14.48
C ALA A 15 40.95 -4.43 13.49
N GLN A 16 41.47 -4.42 12.26
CA GLN A 16 40.88 -3.69 11.14
C GLN A 16 39.50 -4.30 10.77
N PRO A 17 38.47 -3.49 10.49
CA PRO A 17 37.24 -3.98 9.88
C PRO A 17 37.48 -4.42 8.44
N SER A 18 37.00 -5.60 8.08
CA SER A 18 37.01 -6.11 6.69
C SER A 18 36.19 -5.20 5.75
N PRO A 19 36.54 -5.09 4.45
CA PRO A 19 35.74 -4.35 3.49
C PRO A 19 34.37 -5.03 3.29
N LEU A 20 33.29 -4.25 3.38
CA LEU A 20 31.94 -4.70 3.02
C LEU A 20 31.89 -5.11 1.54
N PRO A 21 31.27 -6.23 1.16
CA PRO A 21 31.13 -6.61 -0.23
C PRO A 21 30.26 -5.60 -0.99
N GLU A 22 30.72 -5.23 -2.17
CA GLU A 22 30.06 -4.38 -3.17
C GLU A 22 28.60 -4.78 -3.35
N ALA A 23 27.70 -3.79 -3.26
CA ALA A 23 26.28 -3.99 -3.49
C ALA A 23 26.05 -4.43 -4.94
N GLU A 24 25.75 -5.71 -5.16
CA GLU A 24 25.23 -6.21 -6.42
C GLU A 24 24.05 -5.33 -6.85
N GLN A 25 24.21 -4.64 -7.98
CA GLN A 25 23.18 -3.80 -8.59
C GLN A 25 22.05 -4.70 -9.09
N TYR A 26 21.11 -4.99 -8.18
CA TYR A 26 19.99 -5.89 -8.44
C TYR A 26 18.97 -5.20 -9.34
N ASN A 27 18.97 -5.56 -10.64
CA ASN A 27 17.91 -5.20 -11.57
C ASN A 27 16.61 -5.91 -11.14
N PRO A 28 15.56 -5.20 -10.67
CA PRO A 28 14.33 -5.85 -10.26
C PRO A 28 13.63 -6.47 -11.48
N LEU A 29 13.49 -7.80 -11.45
CA LEU A 29 12.68 -8.53 -12.43
C LEU A 29 11.25 -7.96 -12.48
N PRO A 30 10.63 -7.85 -13.67
CA PRO A 30 9.25 -7.42 -13.80
C PRO A 30 8.35 -8.33 -12.95
N VAL A 31 7.49 -7.73 -12.13
CA VAL A 31 6.49 -8.46 -11.33
C VAL A 31 5.59 -9.21 -12.31
N GLN A 32 5.77 -10.52 -12.45
CA GLN A 32 4.90 -11.34 -13.29
C GLN A 32 3.53 -11.45 -12.63
N LEU A 33 2.57 -10.69 -13.15
CA LEU A 33 1.17 -10.78 -12.77
C LEU A 33 0.62 -12.13 -13.26
N THR A 34 0.20 -13.00 -12.35
CA THR A 34 -0.41 -14.28 -12.72
C THR A 34 -1.86 -14.06 -13.19
N PRO A 35 -2.19 -14.35 -14.47
CA PRO A 35 -3.55 -14.20 -14.96
C PRO A 35 -4.51 -15.25 -14.38
N CYS A 36 -5.82 -14.97 -14.42
CA CYS A 36 -6.87 -15.91 -14.02
C CYS A 36 -7.80 -16.28 -15.18
N ASN A 37 -8.37 -17.49 -15.13
CA ASN A 37 -9.33 -18.02 -16.12
C ASN A 37 -10.64 -18.46 -15.44
N CYS A 38 -11.09 -17.69 -14.43
CA CYS A 38 -12.23 -18.07 -13.60
C CYS A 38 -13.57 -17.89 -14.35
N ARG A 39 -14.49 -18.86 -14.21
CA ARG A 39 -15.87 -18.73 -14.70
C ARG A 39 -16.85 -18.18 -13.66
N SER A 40 -16.40 -18.03 -12.42
CA SER A 40 -17.23 -17.67 -11.26
C SER A 40 -17.25 -16.17 -10.95
N GLY A 41 -17.04 -15.32 -11.95
CA GLY A 41 -17.10 -13.85 -11.81
C GLY A 41 -16.06 -13.19 -10.90
N CYS A 42 -15.04 -13.90 -10.41
CA CYS A 42 -13.91 -13.32 -9.66
C CYS A 42 -14.25 -12.54 -8.37
N ILE A 43 -15.40 -12.81 -7.74
CA ILE A 43 -15.89 -12.10 -6.52
C ILE A 43 -15.31 -12.62 -5.19
N SER A 44 -14.44 -13.64 -5.23
CA SER A 44 -13.96 -14.31 -4.01
C SER A 44 -12.52 -14.76 -4.12
N THR A 45 -11.98 -15.26 -3.01
CA THR A 45 -10.62 -15.81 -2.91
C THR A 45 -10.38 -17.05 -3.77
N ARG A 46 -11.41 -17.60 -4.43
CA ARG A 46 -11.27 -18.61 -5.49
C ARG A 46 -10.56 -18.04 -6.73
N CYS A 47 -10.66 -16.75 -6.98
CA CYS A 47 -9.89 -16.05 -8.00
C CYS A 47 -8.50 -15.68 -7.47
N LYS A 48 -7.44 -16.01 -8.21
CA LYS A 48 -6.06 -15.69 -7.85
C LYS A 48 -5.82 -14.18 -7.78
N CYS A 49 -6.38 -13.40 -8.70
CA CYS A 49 -6.26 -11.93 -8.69
C CYS A 49 -6.86 -11.33 -7.42
N PHE A 50 -8.11 -11.70 -7.10
CA PHE A 50 -8.80 -11.26 -5.88
C PHE A 50 -8.08 -11.72 -4.61
N LYS A 51 -7.60 -12.98 -4.59
CA LYS A 51 -6.82 -13.51 -3.46
C LYS A 51 -5.57 -12.67 -3.19
N SER A 52 -4.91 -12.21 -4.25
CA SER A 52 -3.69 -11.40 -4.21
C SER A 52 -3.92 -9.89 -4.11
N GLY A 53 -5.16 -9.41 -3.90
CA GLY A 53 -5.44 -7.98 -3.74
C GLY A 53 -5.33 -7.19 -5.04
N ARG A 54 -5.57 -7.81 -6.19
CA ARG A 54 -5.43 -7.20 -7.52
C ARG A 54 -6.69 -7.33 -8.36
N GLY A 55 -6.90 -6.35 -9.23
CA GLY A 55 -7.86 -6.45 -10.34
C GLY A 55 -7.47 -7.53 -11.35
N CYS A 56 -8.47 -8.02 -12.08
CA CYS A 56 -8.29 -8.86 -13.25
C CYS A 56 -7.96 -7.98 -14.44
N LEU A 57 -6.67 -7.77 -14.72
CA LEU A 57 -6.24 -6.99 -15.88
C LEU A 57 -6.48 -7.79 -17.18
N PRO A 58 -7.33 -7.29 -18.10
CA PRO A 58 -7.46 -7.88 -19.42
C PRO A 58 -6.22 -7.53 -20.26
N SER A 59 -5.71 -8.50 -21.02
CA SER A 59 -4.63 -8.30 -21.98
C SER A 59 -4.71 -9.38 -23.05
N PRO A 60 -4.54 -9.04 -24.35
CA PRO A 60 -4.77 -9.95 -25.47
C PRO A 60 -3.89 -11.22 -25.44
N SER A 61 -2.67 -11.12 -24.90
CA SER A 61 -1.66 -12.18 -24.96
C SER A 61 -1.34 -12.83 -23.61
N SER A 62 -1.54 -12.12 -22.50
CA SER A 62 -1.11 -12.55 -21.16
C SER A 62 -2.06 -12.18 -20.02
N GLY A 63 -3.25 -11.64 -20.32
CA GLY A 63 -4.19 -11.16 -19.32
C GLY A 63 -5.19 -12.20 -18.82
N CYS A 64 -6.06 -11.77 -17.91
CA CYS A 64 -7.12 -12.61 -17.37
C CYS A 64 -8.17 -12.94 -18.44
N LYS A 65 -8.61 -14.21 -18.50
CA LYS A 65 -9.67 -14.72 -19.38
C LYS A 65 -10.88 -15.21 -18.57
N CYS A 66 -11.27 -14.44 -17.56
CA CYS A 66 -12.41 -14.76 -16.72
C CYS A 66 -13.72 -14.30 -17.35
N ASP A 67 -14.77 -15.12 -17.21
CA ASP A 67 -16.12 -14.81 -17.69
C ASP A 67 -16.89 -13.99 -16.65
N SER A 68 -17.66 -12.99 -17.11
CA SER A 68 -18.50 -12.12 -16.26
C SER A 68 -17.76 -11.57 -15.03
N CYS A 69 -16.57 -11.02 -15.23
CA CYS A 69 -15.71 -10.56 -14.15
C CYS A 69 -16.35 -9.42 -13.34
N ALA A 70 -16.65 -9.70 -12.08
CA ALA A 70 -17.13 -8.76 -11.07
C ALA A 70 -16.11 -8.59 -9.92
N ASN A 71 -14.82 -8.68 -10.23
CA ASN A 71 -13.76 -8.37 -9.28
C ASN A 71 -13.75 -6.87 -8.98
N MET A 72 -14.28 -6.47 -7.82
CA MET A 72 -14.27 -5.07 -7.34
C MET A 72 -12.87 -4.43 -7.28
N LEU A 73 -11.80 -5.22 -7.23
CA LEU A 73 -10.42 -4.70 -7.27
C LEU A 73 -10.00 -4.24 -8.67
N ASN A 74 -10.86 -4.40 -9.69
CA ASN A 74 -10.68 -3.79 -11.00
C ASN A 74 -10.69 -2.26 -10.91
N ASP A 75 -11.43 -1.72 -9.94
CA ASP A 75 -11.58 -0.28 -9.76
C ASP A 75 -10.44 0.35 -8.95
N LEU A 76 -9.43 -0.44 -8.52
CA LEU A 76 -8.27 0.07 -7.80
C LEU A 76 -7.53 1.18 -8.57
N THR A 77 -7.52 1.14 -9.90
CA THR A 77 -6.89 2.19 -10.72
C THR A 77 -7.69 3.48 -10.74
N VAL A 78 -9.02 3.40 -10.63
CA VAL A 78 -9.87 4.59 -10.45
C VAL A 78 -9.67 5.14 -9.05
N PHE A 79 -9.67 4.26 -8.06
CA PHE A 79 -9.58 4.58 -6.63
C PHE A 79 -8.22 5.15 -6.20
N PHE A 80 -7.10 4.59 -6.69
CA PHE A 80 -5.74 5.06 -6.39
C PHE A 80 -5.18 6.04 -7.42
N GLY A 81 -5.93 6.33 -8.48
CA GLY A 81 -5.43 7.02 -9.64
C GLY A 81 -4.64 6.13 -10.59
N SER A 82 -4.54 6.58 -11.84
CA SER A 82 -3.82 5.85 -12.88
C SER A 82 -2.33 5.79 -12.52
N PRO A 83 -1.69 4.60 -12.61
CA PRO A 83 -0.25 4.52 -12.46
C PRO A 83 0.41 5.41 -13.51
N LYS A 84 1.49 6.09 -13.12
CA LYS A 84 2.36 6.75 -14.11
C LYS A 84 2.90 5.67 -15.04
N SER A 85 3.25 6.01 -16.27
CA SER A 85 3.59 5.04 -17.34
C SER A 85 4.64 3.98 -16.98
N SER A 86 5.47 4.21 -15.96
CA SER A 86 6.49 3.29 -15.44
C SER A 86 6.09 2.50 -14.19
N ASP A 87 4.95 2.81 -13.58
CA ASP A 87 4.54 2.22 -12.30
C ASP A 87 3.73 0.94 -12.52
N PRO A 88 4.03 -0.15 -11.79
CA PRO A 88 3.17 -1.32 -11.81
C PRO A 88 1.79 -0.96 -11.22
N PRO A 89 0.72 -1.64 -11.68
CA PRO A 89 -0.61 -1.43 -11.15
C PRO A 89 -0.62 -1.71 -9.64
N ALA A 90 -1.20 -0.78 -8.89
CA ALA A 90 -1.31 -0.87 -7.44
C ALA A 90 -2.17 -2.05 -7.02
N SER A 91 -1.77 -2.73 -5.94
CA SER A 91 -2.58 -3.75 -5.26
C SER A 91 -3.06 -3.24 -3.92
N ALA A 92 -4.22 -3.70 -3.46
CA ALA A 92 -4.71 -3.46 -2.11
C ALA A 92 -3.73 -4.01 -1.07
N SER A 93 -3.50 -3.25 0.00
CA SER A 93 -2.75 -3.70 1.17
C SER A 93 -3.45 -4.88 1.85
N PRO A 94 -2.72 -5.72 2.61
CA PRO A 94 -3.32 -6.87 3.27
C PRO A 94 -4.51 -6.51 4.17
N ASP A 95 -4.42 -5.39 4.91
CA ASP A 95 -5.49 -4.96 5.82
C ASP A 95 -6.66 -4.34 5.06
N PHE A 96 -6.41 -3.54 4.02
CA PHE A 96 -7.48 -3.05 3.16
C PHE A 96 -8.21 -4.19 2.46
N LEU A 97 -7.47 -5.21 1.99
CA LEU A 97 -8.06 -6.40 1.38
C LEU A 97 -8.89 -7.23 2.36
N LYS A 98 -8.49 -7.33 3.63
CA LYS A 98 -9.31 -7.95 4.68
C LYS A 98 -10.60 -7.17 4.89
N TRP A 99 -10.51 -5.84 4.98
CA TRP A 99 -11.66 -4.96 5.15
C TRP A 99 -12.64 -5.08 3.97
N ILE A 100 -12.16 -4.98 2.72
CA ILE A 100 -12.95 -5.20 1.50
C ILE A 100 -13.72 -6.53 1.54
N ARG A 101 -13.07 -7.60 1.99
CA ARG A 101 -13.70 -8.93 2.09
C ARG A 101 -14.79 -8.98 3.15
N LYS A 102 -14.68 -8.20 4.23
CA LYS A 102 -15.70 -8.07 5.26
C LYS A 102 -16.90 -7.31 4.70
N GLU A 103 -16.66 -6.14 4.10
CA GLU A 103 -17.71 -5.29 3.54
C GLU A 103 -18.46 -5.96 2.37
N SER A 104 -17.74 -6.67 1.50
CA SER A 104 -18.36 -7.40 0.38
C SER A 104 -19.37 -8.46 0.85
N ARG A 105 -19.17 -9.09 2.02
CA ARG A 105 -20.13 -10.07 2.57
C ARG A 105 -21.41 -9.40 3.06
N ASN A 106 -21.35 -8.12 3.42
CA ASN A 106 -22.49 -7.33 3.89
C ASN A 106 -23.32 -6.76 2.73
N GLY A 107 -22.89 -7.00 1.47
CA GLY A 107 -23.70 -6.77 0.27
C GLY A 107 -23.81 -5.32 -0.20
N ARG A 108 -23.10 -4.37 0.44
CA ARG A 108 -23.19 -2.92 0.14
C ARG A 108 -21.85 -2.28 -0.28
N PHE A 109 -20.89 -3.10 -0.70
CA PHE A 109 -19.55 -2.61 -0.93
C PHE A 109 -19.24 -2.38 -2.41
N ASP A 110 -18.97 -1.12 -2.74
CA ASP A 110 -18.43 -0.67 -4.02
C ASP A 110 -17.32 0.36 -3.74
N LEU A 111 -16.12 0.10 -4.30
CA LEU A 111 -14.92 0.91 -4.12
C LEU A 111 -15.05 2.32 -4.71
N ILE A 112 -15.92 2.49 -5.71
CA ILE A 112 -16.10 3.77 -6.41
C ILE A 112 -17.40 4.47 -6.03
N HIS A 113 -18.16 3.90 -5.09
CA HIS A 113 -19.37 4.56 -4.58
C HIS A 113 -18.97 5.82 -3.79
N PRO A 114 -19.63 6.96 -4.00
CA PRO A 114 -19.31 8.22 -3.33
C PRO A 114 -19.28 8.10 -1.80
N ASP A 115 -20.27 7.42 -1.22
CA ASP A 115 -20.36 7.23 0.23
C ASP A 115 -19.18 6.41 0.78
N THR A 116 -18.80 5.31 0.11
CA THR A 116 -17.63 4.51 0.49
C THR A 116 -16.34 5.34 0.46
N ILE A 117 -16.18 6.15 -0.60
CA ILE A 117 -15.02 7.04 -0.75
C ILE A 117 -14.97 8.05 0.39
N GLU A 118 -16.10 8.65 0.73
CA GLU A 118 -16.17 9.68 1.76
C GLU A 118 -16.00 9.13 3.18
N GLU A 119 -16.56 7.95 3.47
CA GLU A 119 -16.31 7.21 4.71
C GLU A 119 -14.81 6.90 4.89
N LEU A 120 -14.15 6.39 3.85
CA LEU A 120 -12.72 6.09 3.91
C LEU A 120 -11.87 7.36 4.06
N ARG A 121 -12.23 8.46 3.36
CA ARG A 121 -11.53 9.75 3.46
C ARG A 121 -11.66 10.33 4.87
N SER A 122 -12.88 10.50 5.37
CA SER A 122 -13.15 11.05 6.70
C SER A 122 -12.48 10.23 7.79
N MET A 123 -12.52 8.89 7.68
CA MET A 123 -11.81 7.97 8.57
C MET A 123 -10.30 8.18 8.56
N LEU A 124 -9.66 8.27 7.37
CA LEU A 124 -8.22 8.51 7.27
C LEU A 124 -7.83 9.87 7.83
N MET A 125 -8.63 10.89 7.56
CA MET A 125 -8.38 12.26 8.01
C MET A 125 -8.71 12.47 9.48
N GLY A 126 -9.54 11.64 10.09
CA GLY A 126 -10.03 11.86 11.47
C GLY A 126 -10.91 13.08 11.56
N VAL A 127 -11.77 13.26 10.56
CA VAL A 127 -12.75 14.34 10.50
C VAL A 127 -14.14 13.76 10.33
N GLU A 128 -15.18 14.56 10.55
CA GLU A 128 -16.55 14.12 10.33
C GLU A 128 -16.83 13.88 8.84
N TYR A 129 -17.83 13.04 8.57
CA TYR A 129 -18.33 12.82 7.21
C TYR A 129 -18.78 14.16 6.61
N GLY A 130 -18.30 14.47 5.41
CA GLY A 130 -18.56 15.73 4.71
C GLY A 130 -17.70 16.91 5.17
N ASP A 131 -16.87 16.76 6.21
CA ASP A 131 -15.94 17.81 6.62
C ASP A 131 -14.73 17.87 5.68
N MET A 132 -14.73 18.89 4.83
CA MET A 132 -13.75 19.15 3.79
C MET A 132 -12.82 20.32 4.13
N ILE A 133 -13.01 20.98 5.28
CA ILE A 133 -12.32 22.21 5.66
C ILE A 133 -11.39 22.02 6.85
N SER A 134 -11.68 21.05 7.73
CA SER A 134 -10.83 20.81 8.88
C SER A 134 -9.52 20.15 8.47
N PRO A 135 -8.41 20.49 9.15
CA PRO A 135 -7.16 19.78 8.96
C PRO A 135 -7.30 18.33 9.44
N PRO A 136 -6.55 17.38 8.83
CA PRO A 136 -6.48 16.01 9.32
C PRO A 136 -6.02 15.96 10.79
N GLN A 137 -6.72 15.18 11.62
CA GLN A 137 -6.51 15.13 13.07
C GLN A 137 -5.61 13.97 13.54
N PHE A 138 -5.44 12.91 12.74
CA PHE A 138 -4.67 11.74 13.19
C PHE A 138 -3.14 11.96 13.11
N PRO A 139 -2.37 11.46 14.09
CA PRO A 139 -0.91 11.40 13.99
C PRO A 139 -0.40 10.40 12.94
N ALA A 140 -1.30 9.63 12.30
CA ALA A 140 -1.00 8.72 11.20
C ALA A 140 -0.35 9.43 10.00
N PHE A 141 -0.47 10.75 9.89
CA PHE A 141 0.17 11.57 8.87
C PHE A 141 1.63 11.88 9.20
N SER A 142 2.47 10.85 9.34
CA SER A 142 3.93 10.99 9.33
C SER A 142 4.50 10.79 7.91
N GLY A 143 5.76 11.19 7.66
CA GLY A 143 6.41 10.97 6.36
C GLY A 143 5.64 11.54 5.16
N LYS A 144 5.33 10.69 4.18
CA LYS A 144 4.66 11.07 2.92
C LYS A 144 3.21 11.49 3.12
N LEU A 145 2.50 10.86 4.06
CA LEU A 145 1.13 11.24 4.43
C LEU A 145 1.09 12.69 4.96
N ARG A 146 2.09 13.13 5.74
CA ARG A 146 2.17 14.54 6.17
C ARG A 146 2.17 15.53 5.00
N GLY A 147 2.86 15.19 3.92
CA GLY A 147 2.88 16.00 2.69
C GLY A 147 1.50 16.10 2.05
N ILE A 148 0.77 14.98 2.00
CA ILE A 148 -0.59 14.90 1.47
C ILE A 148 -1.55 15.77 2.30
N GLY A 149 -1.47 15.72 3.63
CA GLY A 149 -2.29 16.56 4.51
C GLY A 149 -2.05 18.06 4.29
N LYS A 150 -0.80 18.48 4.05
CA LYS A 150 -0.49 19.87 3.68
C LYS A 150 -1.04 20.26 2.32
N ALA A 151 -0.95 19.37 1.34
CA ALA A 151 -1.50 19.61 0.00
C ALA A 151 -3.01 19.80 0.06
N TRP A 152 -3.72 18.97 0.83
CA TRP A 152 -5.17 19.08 1.06
C TRP A 152 -5.58 20.44 1.63
N MET A 153 -4.78 20.98 2.55
CA MET A 153 -5.04 22.26 3.24
C MET A 153 -4.48 23.48 2.50
N ARG A 154 -3.97 23.32 1.27
CA ARG A 154 -3.40 24.43 0.51
C ARG A 154 -4.50 25.44 0.14
N SER A 155 -4.24 26.71 0.40
CA SER A 155 -5.13 27.80 -0.02
C SER A 155 -5.31 27.81 -1.54
N GLY A 156 -6.55 27.87 -2.03
CA GLY A 156 -6.82 27.94 -3.47
C GLY A 156 -6.64 26.62 -4.22
N ILE A 157 -6.66 25.48 -3.52
CA ILE A 157 -6.74 24.17 -4.16
C ILE A 157 -8.03 24.04 -4.97
N THR A 158 -7.95 23.57 -6.22
CA THR A 158 -9.13 23.30 -7.05
C THR A 158 -9.75 21.94 -6.71
N ASP A 159 -10.97 21.69 -7.20
CA ASP A 159 -11.64 20.41 -6.98
C ASP A 159 -10.89 19.25 -7.64
N GLU A 160 -10.33 19.46 -8.84
CA GLU A 160 -9.51 18.45 -9.53
C GLU A 160 -8.24 18.11 -8.75
N GLU A 161 -7.54 19.14 -8.25
CA GLU A 161 -6.35 18.94 -7.44
C GLU A 161 -6.67 18.23 -6.12
N ARG A 162 -7.83 18.53 -5.53
CA ARG A 162 -8.31 17.86 -4.31
C ARG A 162 -8.60 16.38 -4.58
N GLU A 163 -9.19 16.05 -5.73
CA GLU A 163 -9.40 14.66 -6.16
C GLU A 163 -8.07 13.92 -6.35
N ASP A 164 -7.05 14.57 -6.91
CA ASP A 164 -5.73 13.98 -7.06
C ASP A 164 -5.03 13.76 -5.72
N VAL A 165 -5.14 14.71 -4.79
CA VAL A 165 -4.64 14.55 -3.41
C VAL A 165 -5.36 13.41 -2.70
N LYS A 166 -6.68 13.23 -2.92
CA LYS A 166 -7.46 12.11 -2.36
C LYS A 166 -6.98 10.76 -2.90
N LYS A 167 -6.72 10.65 -4.20
CA LYS A 167 -6.18 9.42 -4.81
C LYS A 167 -4.80 9.07 -4.25
N GLU A 168 -3.92 10.06 -4.08
CA GLU A 168 -2.61 9.84 -3.45
C GLU A 168 -2.73 9.45 -1.97
N LEU A 169 -3.68 10.04 -1.23
CA LEU A 169 -4.00 9.64 0.14
C LEU A 169 -4.38 8.16 0.21
N PHE A 170 -5.32 7.73 -0.62
CA PHE A 170 -5.78 6.35 -0.64
C PHE A 170 -4.70 5.39 -1.10
N LYS A 171 -3.93 5.76 -2.12
CA LYS A 171 -2.81 4.96 -2.60
C LYS A 171 -1.76 4.73 -1.52
N GLU A 172 -1.43 5.77 -0.76
CA GLU A 172 -0.47 5.67 0.34
C GLU A 172 -1.01 4.88 1.53
N ALA A 173 -2.27 5.09 1.90
CA ALA A 173 -2.89 4.45 3.06
C ALA A 173 -3.25 2.98 2.80
N PHE A 174 -3.71 2.65 1.60
CA PHE A 174 -4.36 1.38 1.29
C PHE A 174 -3.70 0.60 0.14
N GLY A 175 -2.75 1.19 -0.59
CA GLY A 175 -2.08 0.56 -1.72
C GLY A 175 -0.68 0.06 -1.37
N VAL A 176 -0.23 -1.04 -1.98
CA VAL A 176 1.15 -1.55 -1.86
C VAL A 176 1.96 -1.15 -3.10
N PRO A 177 2.86 -0.16 -3.00
CA PRO A 177 3.84 0.11 -4.05
C PRO A 177 4.98 -0.91 -3.96
N ARG A 178 4.84 -2.04 -4.65
CA ARG A 178 5.85 -3.12 -4.81
C ARG A 178 6.26 -3.88 -3.51
N PRO A 179 6.91 -5.05 -3.64
CA PRO A 179 7.41 -5.84 -2.50
C PRO A 179 8.65 -5.27 -1.78
N LYS A 180 9.22 -4.15 -2.25
CA LYS A 180 10.49 -3.61 -1.71
C LYS A 180 10.30 -2.63 -0.54
N ASP A 181 9.10 -2.08 -0.35
CA ASP A 181 8.82 -1.19 0.78
C ASP A 181 8.08 -1.96 1.87
N THR A 182 8.84 -2.72 2.67
CA THR A 182 8.36 -3.33 3.91
C THR A 182 8.17 -2.32 5.05
N LYS A 183 8.39 -1.03 4.78
CA LYS A 183 8.35 0.09 5.75
C LYS A 183 7.18 1.06 5.52
N ASN A 184 6.17 0.68 4.74
CA ASN A 184 4.96 1.48 4.66
C ASN A 184 4.01 1.01 5.76
N ASP A 185 3.85 1.84 6.78
CA ASP A 185 2.77 1.70 7.76
C ASP A 185 1.44 1.95 7.02
N TYR A 186 0.82 0.89 6.50
CA TYR A 186 -0.52 0.98 5.91
C TYR A 186 -1.56 1.31 7.00
N TRP A 187 -2.68 1.89 6.59
CA TRP A 187 -3.79 2.10 7.52
C TRP A 187 -4.29 0.77 8.06
N CYS A 188 -4.33 0.67 9.40
CA CYS A 188 -4.84 -0.50 10.08
C CYS A 188 -6.30 -0.27 10.48
N PHE A 189 -7.20 -1.01 9.86
CA PHE A 189 -8.64 -0.98 10.18
C PHE A 189 -8.97 -1.49 11.60
N CYS A 190 -8.00 -2.10 12.30
CA CYS A 190 -8.18 -2.58 13.67
C CYS A 190 -8.07 -1.48 14.74
N LYS A 191 -7.66 -0.25 14.39
CA LYS A 191 -7.51 0.85 15.36
C LYS A 191 -8.83 1.50 15.79
N ASN A 192 -9.95 1.08 15.21
CA ASN A 192 -11.30 1.58 15.50
C ASN A 192 -12.21 0.51 16.14
N GLU A 193 -11.65 -0.60 16.65
CA GLU A 193 -12.36 -1.57 17.52
C GLU A 193 -12.08 -1.29 18.99
#